data_AF-A0A183DLI9-F1
#
_entry.id   AF-A0A183DLI9-F1
#
_cell.length_a   1.000
_cell.length_b   1.000
_cell.length_c   1.000
_cell.angle_alpha   90.00
_cell.angle_beta   90.00
_cell.angle_gamma   90.00
#
_symmetry.space_group_name_H-M   'P 1'
#
loop_
_entity.id
_entity.type
_entity.pdbx_description
1 polymer ?
#
loop_
_entity_poly.entity_id
_entity_poly.type
_entity_poly.pdbx_seq_one_letter_code
_entity_poly.pdbx_strand_id
1 'polypeptide(L)'
;MAVAGFSGELCEIGSIDCQVQGCSSGERCVVMNSGTSYCAPDPCVPNPCQHDGTCTAFKDSFECTCPNGYEGKLCSDDVDECAQSPCKNGAVCVNSLGSFTCLCKDGFRGQQILLF
;
A
#
# COMPACT_ATOMS: atom_id res chain seq x y z
N MET A 1 -8.24 22.71 23.85
CA MET A 1 -9.50 23.39 23.47
C MET A 1 -9.30 23.87 22.03
N ALA A 2 -9.86 23.18 21.04
CA ALA A 2 -9.74 23.58 19.64
C ALA A 2 -10.79 24.65 19.32
N VAL A 3 -10.36 25.80 18.80
CA VAL A 3 -11.26 26.85 18.30
C VAL A 3 -11.74 26.45 16.92
N ALA A 4 -13.02 26.07 16.83
CA ALA A 4 -13.68 25.69 15.60
C ALA A 4 -13.82 26.91 14.67
N GLY A 5 -13.12 26.90 13.53
CA GLY A 5 -13.36 27.81 12.42
C GLY A 5 -14.53 27.29 11.59
N PHE A 6 -15.71 27.90 11.77
CA PHE A 6 -16.89 27.57 10.97
C PHE A 6 -16.94 28.47 9.73
N SER A 7 -17.26 27.91 8.56
CA SER A 7 -17.51 28.66 7.32
C SER A 7 -18.90 28.36 6.77
N GLY A 8 -19.46 29.29 6.00
CA GLY A 8 -20.85 29.27 5.47
C GLY A 8 -21.73 30.33 6.12
N GLU A 9 -22.86 30.68 5.47
CA GLU A 9 -23.79 31.75 5.91
C GLU A 9 -24.48 31.43 7.25
N LEU A 10 -24.43 30.15 7.67
CA LEU A 10 -25.02 29.63 8.90
C LEU A 10 -23.99 28.91 9.83
N CYS A 11 -22.69 29.02 9.54
CA CYS A 11 -21.64 28.34 10.32
C CYS A 11 -21.80 26.80 10.44
N GLU A 12 -22.34 26.14 9.41
CA GLU A 12 -22.66 24.70 9.44
C GLU A 12 -21.54 23.82 8.85
N ILE A 13 -20.57 24.41 8.15
CA ILE A 13 -19.44 23.68 7.58
C ILE A 13 -18.27 23.81 8.54
N GLY A 14 -18.06 22.76 9.35
CA GLY A 14 -16.86 22.57 10.16
C GLY A 14 -15.68 22.14 9.28
N SER A 15 -15.28 22.97 8.33
CA SER A 15 -14.09 22.72 7.51
C SER A 15 -12.91 23.47 8.12
N ILE A 16 -12.11 22.75 8.92
CA ILE A 16 -10.77 23.19 9.28
C ILE A 16 -10.00 23.46 7.99
N ASP A 17 -9.58 24.70 7.77
CA ASP A 17 -8.57 25.01 6.74
C ASP A 17 -7.27 24.32 7.17
N CYS A 18 -7.08 23.13 6.63
CA CYS A 18 -6.02 22.23 7.01
C CYS A 18 -4.64 22.73 6.60
N GLN A 19 -4.57 23.75 5.73
CA GLN A 19 -3.32 24.45 5.44
C GLN A 19 -2.83 25.32 6.60
N VAL A 20 -3.72 25.76 7.50
CA VAL A 20 -3.38 26.65 8.63
C VAL A 20 -3.33 25.88 9.95
N GLN A 21 -4.32 25.02 10.20
CA GLN A 21 -4.46 24.35 11.50
C GLN A 21 -4.00 22.88 11.48
N GLY A 22 -3.73 22.30 10.30
CA GLY A 22 -3.48 20.87 10.14
C GLY A 22 -4.74 20.02 10.37
N CYS A 23 -4.62 18.70 10.22
CA CYS A 23 -5.71 17.76 10.46
C CYS A 23 -5.45 16.89 11.69
N SER A 24 -6.51 16.23 12.18
CA SER A 24 -6.39 15.28 13.29
C SER A 24 -5.66 14.01 12.84
N SER A 25 -5.28 13.16 13.80
CA SER A 25 -4.66 11.87 13.49
C SER A 25 -5.58 10.98 12.65
N GLY A 26 -5.07 10.47 11.53
CA GLY A 26 -5.85 9.63 10.61
C GLY A 26 -6.67 10.41 9.59
N GLU A 27 -6.46 11.72 9.50
CA GLU A 27 -7.04 12.58 8.47
C GLU A 27 -5.96 13.17 7.57
N ARG A 28 -6.33 13.47 6.32
CA ARG A 28 -5.48 14.17 5.37
C ARG A 28 -6.10 15.48 4.93
N CYS A 29 -5.24 16.42 4.56
CA CYS A 29 -5.66 17.71 4.03
C CYS A 29 -6.03 17.57 2.55
N VAL A 30 -7.28 17.91 2.20
CA VAL A 30 -7.77 17.92 0.82
C VAL A 30 -7.91 19.36 0.35
N VAL A 31 -7.22 19.71 -0.74
CA VAL A 31 -7.26 21.04 -1.34
C VAL A 31 -8.15 21.01 -2.57
N MET A 32 -9.16 21.87 -2.61
CA MET A 32 -10.05 22.04 -3.75
C MET A 32 -9.49 23.08 -4.73
N ASN A 33 -9.88 23.00 -6.00
CA ASN A 33 -9.49 23.99 -7.03
C ASN A 33 -9.97 25.42 -6.71
N SER A 34 -10.98 25.56 -5.85
CA SER A 34 -11.50 26.84 -5.36
C SER A 34 -10.62 27.50 -4.30
N GLY A 35 -9.49 26.87 -3.92
CA GLY A 35 -8.59 27.35 -2.87
C GLY A 35 -9.07 27.06 -1.44
N THR A 36 -10.22 26.41 -1.29
CA THR A 36 -10.71 25.92 0.00
C THR A 36 -10.04 24.59 0.33
N SER A 37 -9.71 24.38 1.60
CA SER A 37 -9.14 23.13 2.09
C SER A 37 -9.94 22.61 3.28
N TYR A 38 -10.04 21.29 3.41
CA TYR A 38 -10.75 20.64 4.52
C TYR A 38 -10.08 19.31 4.88
N CYS A 39 -10.28 18.86 6.12
CA CYS A 39 -9.84 17.55 6.58
C CYS A 39 -10.83 16.46 6.15
N ALA A 40 -10.30 15.36 5.62
CA ALA A 40 -11.05 14.17 5.29
C ALA A 40 -10.34 12.93 5.88
N PRO A 41 -11.08 11.85 6.19
CA PRO A 41 -10.47 10.59 6.60
C PRO A 41 -9.40 10.13 5.61
N ASP A 42 -8.24 9.73 6.13
CA ASP A 42 -7.17 9.18 5.29
C ASP A 42 -7.40 7.68 5.09
N PRO A 43 -7.70 7.21 3.86
CA PRO A 43 -7.91 5.79 3.61
C PRO A 43 -6.64 4.94 3.77
N CYS A 44 -5.47 5.56 3.94
CA CYS A 44 -4.20 4.91 4.22
C CYS A 44 -3.88 4.81 5.72
N VAL A 45 -4.79 5.22 6.61
CA VAL A 45 -4.58 5.16 8.07
C VAL A 45 -5.71 4.40 8.77
N PRO A 46 -5.44 3.20 9.34
CA PRO A 46 -4.17 2.44 9.27
C PRO A 46 -3.89 1.94 7.84
N ASN A 47 -2.62 1.64 7.51
CA ASN A 47 -2.24 1.19 6.17
C ASN A 47 -3.02 -0.09 5.80
N PRO A 48 -3.87 -0.06 4.77
CA PRO A 48 -4.65 -1.23 4.36
C PRO A 48 -3.84 -2.23 3.52
N CYS A 49 -2.67 -1.84 2.99
CA CYS A 49 -1.84 -2.68 2.14
C CYS A 49 -1.05 -3.69 2.98
N GLN A 50 -1.07 -4.96 2.57
CA GLN A 50 -0.35 -6.05 3.25
C GLN A 50 1.10 -6.16 2.75
N HIS A 51 1.89 -6.99 3.43
CA HIS A 51 3.27 -7.33 3.07
C HIS A 51 4.18 -6.11 2.83
N ASP A 52 4.04 -5.06 3.65
CA ASP A 52 4.77 -3.79 3.53
C ASP A 52 4.45 -3.01 2.23
N GLY A 53 3.28 -3.24 1.64
CA GLY A 53 2.78 -2.47 0.51
C GLY A 53 2.62 -0.97 0.82
N THR A 54 2.89 -0.14 -0.18
CA THR A 54 2.80 1.32 -0.05
C THR A 54 1.41 1.81 -0.41
N CYS A 55 0.71 2.45 0.54
CA CYS A 55 -0.60 3.04 0.30
C CYS A 55 -0.47 4.48 -0.21
N THR A 56 -1.18 4.78 -1.29
CA THR A 56 -1.33 6.13 -1.83
C THR A 56 -2.80 6.51 -1.86
N ALA A 57 -3.17 7.55 -1.12
CA ALA A 57 -4.53 8.09 -1.15
C ALA A 57 -4.79 8.78 -2.50
N PHE A 58 -5.91 8.46 -3.14
CA PHE A 58 -6.34 9.02 -4.43
C PHE A 58 -7.80 9.46 -4.35
N LYS A 59 -8.03 10.78 -4.30
CA LYS A 59 -9.36 11.40 -4.12
C LYS A 59 -10.07 10.84 -2.87
N ASP A 60 -11.14 10.08 -3.09
CA ASP A 60 -12.00 9.43 -2.09
C ASP A 60 -11.69 7.92 -1.93
N SER A 61 -10.58 7.45 -2.51
CA SER A 61 -10.12 6.06 -2.48
C SER A 61 -8.62 5.99 -2.15
N PHE A 62 -8.08 4.78 -2.14
CA PHE A 62 -6.65 4.52 -2.06
C PHE A 62 -6.23 3.51 -3.14
N GLU A 63 -4.92 3.47 -3.40
CA GLU A 63 -4.26 2.46 -4.21
C GLU A 63 -3.05 1.90 -3.45
N CYS A 64 -2.87 0.59 -3.52
CA CYS A 64 -1.70 -0.09 -2.96
C CYS A 64 -0.68 -0.36 -4.07
N THR A 65 0.55 0.11 -3.88
CA THR A 65 1.71 -0.34 -4.65
C THR A 65 2.32 -1.54 -3.95
N CYS A 66 2.26 -2.71 -4.60
CA CYS A 66 2.70 -3.96 -4.02
C CYS A 66 4.21 -4.17 -4.14
N PRO A 67 4.85 -4.79 -3.14
CA PRO A 67 6.22 -5.26 -3.26
C PRO A 67 6.33 -6.36 -4.33
N ASN A 68 7.56 -6.63 -4.77
CA ASN A 68 7.81 -7.78 -5.63
C ASN A 68 7.33 -9.08 -4.97
N GLY A 69 6.72 -9.94 -5.76
CA GLY A 69 6.16 -11.23 -5.30
C GLY A 69 4.73 -11.16 -4.76
N TYR A 70 4.12 -9.97 -4.70
CA TYR A 70 2.73 -9.80 -4.26
C TYR A 70 1.89 -9.03 -5.28
N GLU A 71 0.61 -9.35 -5.33
CA GLU A 71 -0.38 -8.71 -6.19
C GLU A 71 -1.75 -8.56 -5.51
N GLY A 72 -2.71 -8.05 -6.28
CA GLY A 72 -4.07 -7.77 -5.81
C GLY A 72 -4.23 -6.38 -5.21
N LYS A 73 -5.48 -6.00 -4.92
CA LYS A 73 -5.83 -4.63 -4.48
C LYS A 73 -5.19 -4.25 -3.15
N LEU A 74 -4.95 -5.23 -2.27
CA LEU A 74 -4.37 -5.05 -0.93
C LEU A 74 -2.99 -5.70 -0.81
N CYS A 75 -2.38 -6.14 -1.92
CA CYS A 75 -1.13 -6.89 -1.90
C CYS A 75 -1.18 -8.17 -1.06
N SER A 76 -2.37 -8.77 -0.92
CA SER A 76 -2.60 -9.98 -0.13
C SER A 76 -2.30 -11.26 -0.90
N ASP A 77 -2.21 -11.15 -2.21
CA ASP A 77 -2.15 -12.30 -3.09
C ASP A 77 -0.69 -12.55 -3.46
N ASP A 78 -0.25 -13.79 -3.36
CA ASP A 78 1.08 -14.22 -3.73
C ASP A 78 1.19 -14.39 -5.26
N VAL A 79 2.24 -13.83 -5.86
CA VAL A 79 2.50 -14.01 -7.28
C VAL A 79 3.12 -15.38 -7.50
N ASP A 80 2.48 -16.23 -8.30
CA ASP A 80 3.08 -17.52 -8.69
C ASP A 80 4.18 -17.30 -9.75
N GLU A 81 5.42 -17.09 -9.31
CA GLU A 81 6.52 -16.91 -10.26
C GLU A 81 6.84 -18.19 -11.05
N CYS A 82 6.39 -19.36 -10.57
CA CYS A 82 6.58 -20.62 -11.27
C CYS A 82 5.67 -20.76 -12.50
N ALA A 83 4.58 -19.99 -12.61
CA ALA A 83 3.67 -20.01 -13.76
C ALA A 83 4.38 -19.73 -15.09
N GLN A 84 5.47 -18.96 -15.08
CA GLN A 84 6.27 -18.66 -16.28
C GLN A 84 7.44 -19.61 -16.51
N SER A 85 7.57 -20.68 -15.72
CA SER A 85 8.71 -21.62 -15.77
C SER A 85 10.08 -20.91 -15.75
N PRO A 86 10.38 -20.11 -14.70
CA PRO A 86 11.61 -19.31 -14.63
C PRO A 86 12.87 -20.18 -14.48
N CYS A 87 12.72 -21.36 -13.86
CA CYS A 87 13.80 -22.30 -13.61
C CYS A 87 14.37 -22.89 -14.92
N LYS A 88 15.69 -22.96 -15.01
CA LYS A 88 16.42 -23.49 -16.17
C LYS A 88 16.92 -24.91 -15.94
N ASN A 89 17.44 -25.54 -17.00
CA ASN A 89 18.12 -26.85 -16.94
C ASN A 89 17.27 -28.00 -16.35
N GLY A 90 15.95 -27.91 -16.48
CA GLY A 90 15.04 -28.93 -15.93
C GLY A 90 14.97 -28.96 -14.41
N ALA A 91 15.36 -27.87 -13.73
CA ALA A 91 15.11 -27.68 -12.31
C ALA A 91 13.60 -27.56 -12.03
N VAL A 92 13.18 -28.06 -10.88
CA VAL A 92 11.79 -28.01 -10.42
C VAL A 92 11.56 -26.66 -9.74
N CYS A 93 10.57 -25.90 -10.21
CA CYS A 93 10.19 -24.64 -9.58
C CYS A 93 9.26 -24.91 -8.39
N VAL A 94 9.52 -24.25 -7.27
CA VAL A 94 8.67 -24.27 -6.07
C VAL A 94 8.33 -22.83 -5.71
N ASN A 95 7.05 -22.49 -5.81
CA ASN A 95 6.54 -21.18 -5.43
C ASN A 95 6.51 -21.03 -3.89
N SER A 96 6.75 -19.82 -3.40
CA SER A 96 6.75 -19.49 -1.97
C SER A 96 6.23 -18.06 -1.75
N LEU A 97 5.84 -17.72 -0.52
CA LEU A 97 5.28 -16.39 -0.26
C LEU A 97 6.29 -15.27 -0.58
N GLY A 98 5.96 -14.46 -1.59
CA GLY A 98 6.76 -13.35 -2.11
C GLY A 98 8.02 -13.75 -2.88
N SER A 99 8.17 -15.03 -3.26
CA SER A 99 9.37 -15.50 -3.98
C SER A 99 9.22 -16.92 -4.55
N PHE A 100 10.25 -17.41 -5.23
CA PHE A 100 10.31 -18.80 -5.68
C PHE A 100 11.70 -19.39 -5.49
N THR A 101 11.75 -20.72 -5.41
CA THR A 101 13.00 -21.48 -5.35
C THR A 101 13.06 -22.49 -6.49
N CYS A 102 14.20 -22.57 -7.18
CA CYS A 102 14.47 -23.62 -8.14
C CYS A 102 15.24 -24.77 -7.49
N LEU A 103 14.60 -25.93 -7.38
CA LEU A 103 15.23 -27.17 -6.93
C LEU A 103 15.92 -27.87 -8.09
N CYS A 104 17.24 -27.87 -8.05
CA CYS A 104 18.07 -28.54 -9.03
C CYS A 104 18.03 -30.07 -8.85
N LYS A 105 18.09 -30.81 -9.96
CA LYS A 105 18.30 -32.27 -9.92
C LYS A 105 19.71 -32.59 -9.42
N ASP A 106 19.87 -33.76 -8.80
CA ASP A 106 21.14 -34.25 -8.26
C ASP A 106 22.30 -34.01 -9.24
N GLY A 107 23.30 -33.24 -8.79
CA GLY A 107 24.47 -32.85 -9.59
C GLY A 107 24.54 -31.39 -10.03
N PHE A 108 23.43 -30.64 -10.00
CA PHE A 108 23.42 -29.19 -10.22
C PHE A 108 23.25 -28.49 -8.87
N ARG A 109 24.31 -27.84 -8.36
CA ARG A 109 24.26 -27.13 -7.07
C ARG A 109 23.98 -25.65 -7.29
N GLY A 110 22.79 -25.23 -6.88
CA GLY A 110 22.41 -23.84 -6.61
C GLY A 110 21.01 -23.91 -6.00
N GLN A 111 20.77 -23.66 -4.73
CA GLN A 111 21.36 -22.70 -3.81
C GLN A 111 21.39 -23.34 -2.41
N GLN A 112 22.54 -23.35 -1.74
CA GLN A 112 22.62 -23.77 -0.35
C GLN A 112 21.73 -22.83 0.49
N ILE A 113 20.71 -23.40 1.11
CA ILE A 113 19.98 -22.75 2.19
C ILE A 113 20.93 -22.80 3.41
N LEU A 114 21.70 -21.74 3.63
CA LEU A 114 22.35 -21.51 4.92
C LEU A 114 21.30 -20.93 5.86
N LEU A 115 20.65 -21.80 6.64
CA LEU A 115 20.02 -21.39 7.88
C LEU A 115 21.15 -21.20 8.92
N PHE A 116 21.32 -19.98 9.42
CA PHE A 116 21.99 -19.70 10.69
C PHE A 116 20.93 -19.50 11.77
#